data_AF-A0A920GI30-F1
#
_entry.id   AF-A0A920GI30-F1
#
_cell.length_a   1.000
_cell.length_b   1.000
_cell.length_c   1.000
_cell.angle_alpha   90.00
_cell.angle_beta   90.00
_cell.angle_gamma   90.00
#
_symmetry.space_group_name_H-M   'P 1'
#
loop_
_entity.id
_entity.type
_entity.pdbx_description
1 polymer ?
#
loop_
_entity_poly.entity_id
_entity_poly.type
_entity_poly.pdbx_seq_one_letter_code
_entity_poly.pdbx_strand_id
1 'polypeptide(L)'
;MKEALPPKRVDHISSYLLERIAQTLRVPAADLDEFAQLGDLGVDSLTSVEIQLWVRSDLEVELTIEHLFTSPSIRDLAILVDQFIEGKSNGSEQGEKDVSVKNGRWVICQQPRPEAKLRLFCFPYAGGGASAFKSWNEFFSDDIELCILQMPGREERLGEKLITDMSQLVDVLVEEITTYSDRPFAFFGHSMGAIVGL
;
A
#
# COMPACT_ATOMS: atom_id res chain seq x y z
N MET A 1 21.99 -15.37 -14.47
CA MET A 1 22.10 -14.38 -13.36
C MET A 1 22.59 -14.99 -12.04
N LYS A 2 22.23 -16.22 -11.68
CA LYS A 2 22.57 -16.83 -10.36
C LYS A 2 24.08 -17.04 -10.07
N GLU A 3 24.95 -17.07 -11.09
CA GLU A 3 26.40 -17.33 -10.93
C GLU A 3 27.27 -16.07 -10.72
N ALA A 4 26.68 -14.87 -10.71
CA ALA A 4 27.42 -13.62 -10.52
C ALA A 4 27.75 -13.37 -9.04
N LEU A 5 28.91 -12.73 -8.78
CA LEU A 5 29.29 -12.24 -7.44
C LEU A 5 28.26 -11.22 -6.92
N PRO A 6 27.98 -11.15 -5.60
CA PRO A 6 26.86 -10.38 -5.06
C PRO A 6 26.80 -8.89 -5.49
N PRO A 7 27.92 -8.13 -5.47
CA PRO A 7 27.89 -6.73 -5.93
C PRO A 7 27.48 -6.61 -7.41
N LYS A 8 28.00 -7.51 -8.25
CA LYS A 8 27.68 -7.55 -9.70
C LYS A 8 26.26 -8.05 -9.97
N ARG A 9 25.71 -8.90 -9.10
CA ARG A 9 24.36 -9.46 -9.25
C ARG A 9 23.31 -8.39 -8.94
N VAL A 10 23.51 -7.59 -7.89
CA VAL A 10 22.69 -6.41 -7.59
C VAL A 10 22.69 -5.42 -8.76
N ASP A 11 23.85 -5.13 -9.36
CA ASP A 11 23.93 -4.23 -10.52
C ASP A 11 23.13 -4.77 -11.72
N HIS A 12 23.19 -6.08 -11.97
CA HIS A 12 22.39 -6.71 -13.03
C HIS A 12 20.89 -6.70 -12.73
N ILE A 13 20.47 -6.92 -11.48
CA ILE A 13 19.06 -6.85 -11.08
C ILE A 13 18.54 -5.41 -11.21
N SER A 14 19.34 -4.43 -10.78
CA SER A 14 18.98 -3.00 -10.89
C SER A 14 18.81 -2.60 -12.36
N SER A 15 19.75 -2.99 -13.23
CA SER A 15 19.67 -2.75 -14.67
C SER A 15 18.41 -3.39 -15.28
N TYR A 16 18.11 -4.63 -14.91
CA TYR A 16 16.91 -5.33 -15.35
C TYR A 16 15.62 -4.60 -14.94
N LEU A 17 15.51 -4.20 -13.66
CA LEU A 17 14.34 -3.50 -13.16
C LEU A 17 14.17 -2.13 -13.83
N LEU A 18 15.26 -1.37 -14.01
CA LEU A 18 15.26 -0.08 -14.73
C LEU A 18 14.75 -0.24 -16.16
N GLU A 19 15.26 -1.23 -16.90
CA GLU A 19 14.85 -1.47 -18.29
C GLU A 19 13.35 -1.79 -18.38
N ARG A 20 12.83 -2.61 -17.47
CA ARG A 20 11.41 -2.99 -17.46
C ARG A 20 10.50 -1.83 -17.08
N ILE A 21 10.88 -1.06 -16.06
CA ILE A 21 10.15 0.14 -15.64
C ILE A 21 10.16 1.18 -16.77
N ALA A 22 11.31 1.43 -17.40
CA ALA A 22 11.45 2.32 -18.54
C ALA A 22 10.54 1.93 -19.71
N GLN A 23 10.43 0.63 -20.00
CA GLN A 23 9.52 0.11 -21.02
C GLN A 23 8.05 0.36 -20.68
N THR A 24 7.63 0.10 -19.44
CA THR A 24 6.26 0.38 -18.97
C THR A 24 5.93 1.87 -19.07
N LEU A 25 6.85 2.72 -18.59
CA LEU A 25 6.68 4.17 -18.58
C LEU A 25 6.91 4.84 -19.96
N ARG A 26 7.42 4.08 -20.94
CA ARG A 26 7.78 4.56 -22.28
C ARG A 26 8.79 5.72 -22.27
N VAL A 27 9.76 5.65 -21.36
CA VAL A 27 10.88 6.59 -21.24
C VAL A 27 12.21 5.88 -21.46
N PRO A 28 13.28 6.57 -21.87
CA PRO A 28 14.62 5.99 -21.92
C PRO A 28 15.10 5.54 -20.53
N ALA A 29 15.66 4.34 -20.42
CA ALA A 29 16.19 3.85 -19.15
C ALA A 29 17.33 4.72 -18.58
N ALA A 30 18.05 5.45 -19.45
CA ALA A 30 19.09 6.40 -19.05
C ALA A 30 18.55 7.64 -18.31
N ASP A 31 17.25 7.91 -18.40
CA ASP A 31 16.60 9.04 -17.75
C ASP A 31 16.07 8.68 -16.34
N LEU A 32 16.18 7.40 -15.94
CA LEU A 32 15.75 6.92 -14.63
C LEU A 32 16.95 6.83 -13.67
N ASP A 33 16.77 7.37 -12.46
CA ASP A 33 17.74 7.29 -11.38
C ASP A 33 17.42 6.09 -10.48
N GLU A 34 18.35 5.14 -10.37
CA GLU A 34 18.17 3.93 -9.56
C GLU A 34 18.08 4.19 -8.05
N PHE A 35 18.54 5.36 -7.60
CA PHE A 35 18.53 5.79 -6.20
C PHE A 35 17.35 6.72 -5.88
N ALA A 36 16.59 7.17 -6.88
CA ALA A 36 15.40 7.98 -6.65
C ALA A 36 14.28 7.16 -6.01
N GLN A 37 13.35 7.86 -5.35
CA GLN A 37 12.20 7.21 -4.77
C GLN A 37 11.32 6.58 -5.86
N LEU A 38 10.81 5.38 -5.62
CA LEU A 38 9.96 4.68 -6.60
C LEU A 38 8.78 5.55 -7.08
N GLY A 39 8.13 6.29 -6.18
CA GLY A 39 7.05 7.20 -6.54
C GLY A 39 7.47 8.35 -7.46
N ASP A 40 8.68 8.89 -7.28
CA ASP A 40 9.23 9.97 -8.10
C ASP A 40 9.58 9.50 -9.52
N LEU A 41 9.83 8.20 -9.68
CA LEU A 41 10.05 7.56 -10.98
C LEU A 41 8.74 7.28 -11.73
N GLY A 42 7.58 7.60 -11.16
CA GLY A 42 6.28 7.28 -11.75
C GLY A 42 5.83 5.83 -11.56
N VAL A 43 6.49 5.09 -10.65
CA VAL A 43 6.02 3.75 -10.25
C VAL A 43 4.75 3.92 -9.43
N ASP A 44 3.62 3.54 -10.03
CA ASP A 44 2.32 3.54 -9.39
C ASP A 44 1.95 2.14 -8.84
N SER A 45 0.70 1.99 -8.39
CA SER A 45 0.21 0.72 -7.87
C SER A 45 0.17 -0.41 -8.90
N LEU A 46 -0.07 -0.11 -10.19
CA LEU A 46 -0.10 -1.12 -11.25
C LEU A 46 1.32 -1.56 -11.59
N THR A 47 2.22 -0.59 -11.76
CA THR A 47 3.65 -0.82 -12.02
C THR A 47 4.28 -1.61 -10.88
N SER A 48 3.84 -1.41 -9.63
CA SER A 48 4.25 -2.23 -8.48
C SER A 48 3.85 -3.70 -8.62
N VAL A 49 2.62 -3.98 -9.07
CA VAL A 49 2.17 -5.36 -9.34
C VAL A 49 2.95 -5.97 -10.50
N GLU A 50 3.21 -5.21 -11.56
CA GLU A 50 4.02 -5.66 -12.69
C GLU A 50 5.44 -6.04 -12.26
N ILE A 51 6.09 -5.23 -11.43
CA ILE A 51 7.40 -5.53 -10.85
C ILE A 51 7.37 -6.86 -10.09
N GLN A 52 6.34 -7.10 -9.27
CA GLN A 52 6.19 -8.37 -8.56
C GLN A 52 6.10 -9.57 -9.54
N LEU A 53 5.32 -9.42 -10.62
CA LEU A 53 5.17 -10.46 -11.65
C LEU A 53 6.48 -10.72 -12.40
N TRP A 54 7.22 -9.67 -12.74
CA TRP A 54 8.51 -9.76 -13.43
C TRP A 54 9.57 -10.44 -12.58
N VAL A 55 9.68 -10.05 -11.31
CA VAL A 55 10.65 -10.66 -10.38
C VAL A 55 10.31 -12.13 -10.13
N ARG A 56 9.01 -12.46 -10.02
CA ARG A 56 8.56 -13.84 -9.88
C ARG A 56 8.84 -14.69 -11.11
N SER A 57 8.49 -14.18 -12.29
CA SER A 57 8.63 -14.92 -13.55
C SER A 57 10.09 -15.09 -13.95
N ASP A 58 10.87 -14.01 -13.88
CA ASP A 58 12.15 -13.94 -14.58
C ASP A 58 13.34 -14.14 -13.62
N LEU A 59 13.15 -13.85 -12.32
CA LEU A 59 14.18 -14.02 -11.28
C LEU A 59 13.85 -15.14 -10.28
N GLU A 60 12.68 -15.79 -10.40
CA GLU A 60 12.20 -16.86 -9.51
C GLU A 60 12.15 -16.44 -8.03
N VAL A 61 11.89 -15.16 -7.74
CA VAL A 61 11.79 -14.62 -6.38
C VAL A 61 10.35 -14.17 -6.11
N GLU A 62 9.79 -14.61 -4.99
CA GLU A 62 8.47 -14.15 -4.54
C GLU A 62 8.63 -12.93 -3.63
N LEU A 63 8.34 -11.75 -4.19
CA LEU A 63 8.21 -10.52 -3.40
C LEU A 63 6.78 -10.39 -2.87
N THR A 64 6.61 -9.81 -1.69
CA THR A 64 5.32 -9.34 -1.19
C THR A 64 5.11 -7.89 -1.60
N ILE A 65 3.86 -7.42 -1.56
CA ILE A 65 3.55 -6.00 -1.81
C ILE A 65 4.21 -5.10 -0.75
N GLU A 66 4.34 -5.57 0.50
CA GLU A 66 5.03 -4.83 1.55
C GLU A 66 6.51 -4.58 1.22
N HIS A 67 7.20 -5.56 0.62
CA HIS A 67 8.58 -5.40 0.17
C HIS A 67 8.76 -4.25 -0.83
N LEU A 68 7.75 -3.99 -1.67
CA LEU A 68 7.78 -2.89 -2.64
C LEU A 68 7.55 -1.52 -1.99
N PHE A 69 6.72 -1.44 -0.94
CA PHE A 69 6.47 -0.19 -0.21
C PHE A 69 7.58 0.16 0.79
N THR A 70 8.30 -0.85 1.27
CA THR A 70 9.40 -0.69 2.24
C THR A 70 10.74 -0.45 1.58
N SER A 71 10.85 -0.75 0.27
CA SER A 71 12.05 -0.46 -0.52
C SER A 71 12.00 1.00 -1.00
N PRO A 72 12.95 1.86 -0.58
CA PRO A 72 12.96 3.26 -0.98
C PRO A 72 13.17 3.47 -2.47
N SER A 73 14.02 2.64 -3.09
CA SER A 73 14.52 2.83 -4.45
C SER A 73 14.60 1.52 -5.24
N ILE A 74 14.86 1.62 -6.56
CA ILE A 74 15.11 0.44 -7.41
C ILE A 74 16.36 -0.31 -6.92
N ARG A 75 17.39 0.43 -6.48
CA ARG A 75 18.61 -0.17 -5.94
C ARG A 75 18.35 -0.99 -4.69
N ASP A 76 17.53 -0.48 -3.77
CA ASP A 76 17.18 -1.19 -2.54
C ASP A 76 16.34 -2.44 -2.83
N LEU A 77 15.42 -2.33 -3.80
CA LEU A 77 14.66 -3.48 -4.27
C LEU A 77 15.56 -4.55 -4.88
N ALA A 78 16.57 -4.16 -5.67
CA ALA A 78 17.54 -5.07 -6.24
C ALA A 78 18.39 -5.79 -5.17
N ILE A 79 18.78 -5.08 -4.11
CA ILE A 79 19.46 -5.68 -2.94
C ILE A 79 18.55 -6.68 -2.25
N LEU A 80 17.27 -6.36 -2.07
CA LEU A 80 16.31 -7.27 -1.44
C LEU A 80 16.12 -8.54 -2.27
N VAL A 81 15.93 -8.41 -3.58
CA VAL A 81 15.83 -9.54 -4.51
C VAL A 81 17.10 -10.40 -4.46
N ASP A 82 18.27 -9.77 -4.42
CA ASP A 82 19.55 -10.47 -4.29
C ASP A 82 19.61 -11.34 -3.02
N GLN A 83 19.14 -10.80 -1.89
CA GLN A 83 19.08 -11.53 -0.61
C GLN A 83 18.15 -12.75 -0.69
N PHE A 84 17.00 -12.62 -1.35
CA PHE A 84 16.09 -13.75 -1.58
C PHE A 84 16.70 -14.82 -2.50
N ILE A 85 17.45 -14.43 -3.53
CA ILE A 85 18.19 -15.37 -4.39
C ILE A 85 19.25 -16.14 -3.58
N GLU A 86 19.91 -15.50 -2.61
CA GLU A 86 20.84 -16.16 -1.67
C GLU A 86 20.15 -17.05 -0.63
N GLY A 87 18.82 -17.13 -0.62
CA GLY A 87 18.06 -17.93 0.35
C GLY A 87 18.00 -17.30 1.74
N LYS A 88 18.33 -16.01 1.89
CA LYS A 88 18.07 -15.26 3.12
C LYS A 88 16.60 -14.83 3.10
N SER A 89 15.71 -15.76 3.44
CA SER A 89 14.36 -15.39 3.85
C SER A 89 14.47 -14.55 5.11
N ASN A 90 13.93 -13.32 5.10
CA ASN A 90 13.63 -12.62 6.33
C ASN A 90 12.52 -13.40 7.05
N GLY A 91 12.94 -14.39 7.83
CA GLY A 91 12.13 -14.98 8.87
C GLY A 91 11.92 -13.94 9.96
N SER A 92 10.76 -13.30 9.94
CA SER A 92 10.15 -12.78 11.16
C SER A 92 8.88 -13.58 11.43
N GLU A 93 9.05 -14.86 11.79
CA GLU A 93 8.18 -15.48 12.77
C GLU A 93 8.71 -15.07 14.15
N GLN A 94 7.90 -14.29 14.88
CA GLN A 94 7.72 -14.48 16.32
C GLN A 94 6.62 -13.56 16.83
N GLY A 95 5.53 -14.18 17.31
CA GLY A 95 4.62 -13.54 18.25
C GLY A 95 3.15 -13.82 18.01
N GLU A 96 2.73 -15.09 18.13
CA GLU A 96 1.40 -15.40 18.65
C GLU A 96 1.27 -14.73 20.03
N LYS A 97 0.77 -13.50 20.03
CA LYS A 97 0.12 -12.91 21.19
C LYS A 97 -1.28 -12.58 20.76
N ASP A 98 -2.18 -13.40 21.27
CA ASP A 98 -3.61 -13.15 21.34
C ASP A 98 -3.82 -11.75 21.94
N VAL A 99 -3.99 -10.76 21.07
CA VAL A 99 -4.40 -9.41 21.44
C VAL A 99 -5.67 -9.16 20.64
N SER A 100 -6.78 -9.30 21.34
CA SER A 100 -8.13 -8.99 20.88
C SER A 100 -8.13 -7.75 19.99
N VAL A 101 -8.77 -7.86 18.82
CA VAL A 101 -9.22 -6.70 18.04
C VAL A 101 -9.87 -5.72 19.03
N LYS A 102 -9.21 -4.61 19.33
CA LYS A 102 -9.84 -3.58 20.16
C LYS A 102 -10.89 -2.93 19.26
N ASN A 103 -12.14 -2.92 19.72
CA ASN A 103 -13.21 -2.07 19.17
C ASN A 103 -12.79 -0.60 19.31
N GLY A 104 -11.99 -0.10 18.38
CA GLY A 104 -11.59 1.29 18.26
C GLY A 104 -12.20 1.85 16.99
N ARG A 105 -12.77 3.06 17.05
CA ARG A 105 -13.42 3.74 15.92
C ARG A 105 -12.58 3.64 14.64
N TRP A 106 -13.04 2.87 13.66
CA TRP A 106 -12.35 2.70 12.36
C TRP A 106 -12.58 3.89 11.43
N VAL A 107 -13.62 4.68 11.71
CA VAL A 107 -13.99 5.86 10.95
C VAL A 107 -13.41 7.10 11.63
N ILE A 108 -12.57 7.83 10.89
CA ILE A 108 -11.96 9.09 11.32
C ILE A 108 -12.60 10.25 10.58
N CYS A 109 -13.31 11.09 11.32
CA CYS A 109 -13.79 12.39 10.85
C CYS A 109 -12.84 13.47 11.39
N GLN A 110 -11.80 13.81 10.64
CA GLN A 110 -10.78 14.78 11.10
C GLN A 110 -11.36 16.18 11.37
N GLN A 111 -12.34 16.59 10.56
CA GLN A 111 -13.16 17.78 10.77
C GLN A 111 -14.62 17.35 10.84
N PRO A 112 -15.17 17.10 12.05
CA PRO A 112 -16.56 16.72 12.20
C PRO A 112 -17.50 17.81 11.67
N ARG A 113 -18.47 17.41 10.85
CA ARG A 113 -19.48 18.28 10.24
C ARG A 113 -20.86 17.70 10.57
N PRO A 114 -21.38 17.93 11.79
CA PRO A 114 -22.62 17.29 12.26
C PRO A 114 -23.84 17.63 11.38
N GLU A 115 -23.83 18.79 10.74
CA GLU A 115 -24.89 19.29 9.84
C GLU A 115 -24.67 18.91 8.36
N ALA A 116 -23.63 18.14 8.03
CA ALA A 116 -23.38 17.71 6.65
C ALA A 116 -24.55 16.89 6.11
N LYS A 117 -24.92 17.15 4.85
CA LYS A 117 -26.01 16.46 4.16
C LYS A 117 -25.60 15.09 3.63
N LEU A 118 -24.30 14.84 3.45
CA LEU A 118 -23.72 13.62 2.90
C LEU A 118 -22.47 13.21 3.68
N ARG A 119 -22.26 11.91 3.87
CA ARG A 119 -20.95 11.35 4.28
C ARG A 119 -20.22 10.71 3.10
N LEU A 120 -18.96 11.09 2.92
CA LEU A 120 -18.07 10.43 1.98
C LEU A 120 -17.13 9.51 2.76
N PHE A 121 -17.34 8.20 2.64
CA PHE A 121 -16.42 7.23 3.21
C PHE A 121 -15.24 7.01 2.27
N CYS A 122 -14.03 7.27 2.78
CA CYS A 122 -12.80 7.15 2.01
C CYS A 122 -12.00 5.93 2.46
N PHE A 123 -11.78 5.01 1.53
CA PHE A 123 -10.97 3.80 1.71
C PHE A 123 -9.55 4.06 1.20
N PRO A 124 -8.53 4.07 2.08
CA PRO A 124 -7.14 4.21 1.65
C PRO A 124 -6.68 3.09 0.73
N TYR A 125 -5.72 3.40 -0.13
CA TYR A 125 -5.02 2.43 -0.97
C TYR A 125 -4.17 1.47 -0.11
N ALA A 126 -3.66 0.39 -0.71
CA ALA A 126 -2.79 -0.56 -0.02
C ALA A 126 -1.55 0.16 0.54
N GLY A 127 -1.31 0.05 1.84
CA GLY A 127 -0.21 0.79 2.47
C GLY A 127 -0.62 2.13 3.10
N GLY A 128 -1.71 2.73 2.61
CA GLY A 128 -2.18 4.05 3.05
C GLY A 128 -2.93 4.02 4.38
N GLY A 129 -2.88 5.15 5.09
CA GLY A 129 -3.67 5.43 6.29
C GLY A 129 -4.64 6.60 6.07
N ALA A 130 -5.26 7.09 7.15
CA ALA A 130 -6.21 8.18 7.07
C ALA A 130 -5.58 9.51 6.60
N SER A 131 -4.28 9.70 6.83
CA SER A 131 -3.54 10.88 6.38
C SER A 131 -3.56 11.07 4.86
N ALA A 132 -3.77 10.02 4.07
CA ALA A 132 -3.86 10.09 2.60
C ALA A 132 -4.98 11.04 2.11
N PHE A 133 -5.99 11.27 2.95
CA PHE A 133 -7.13 12.14 2.66
C PHE A 133 -7.15 13.43 3.48
N LYS A 134 -6.10 13.72 4.26
CA LYS A 134 -6.12 14.82 5.23
C LYS A 134 -6.42 16.18 4.61
N SER A 135 -5.82 16.48 3.46
CA SER A 135 -6.02 17.75 2.75
C SER A 135 -7.39 17.86 2.07
N TRP A 136 -8.15 16.76 1.95
CA TRP A 136 -9.40 16.76 1.19
C TRP A 136 -10.51 17.61 1.84
N ASN A 137 -10.48 17.75 3.16
CA ASN A 137 -11.45 18.60 3.88
C ASN A 137 -11.46 20.05 3.36
N GLU A 138 -10.34 20.55 2.83
CA GLU A 138 -10.20 21.90 2.29
C GLU A 138 -10.92 22.09 0.95
N PHE A 139 -11.20 21.00 0.22
CA PHE A 139 -11.82 21.04 -1.11
C PHE A 139 -13.33 20.82 -1.08
N PHE A 140 -13.90 20.37 0.05
CA PHE A 140 -15.32 20.11 0.18
C PHE A 140 -16.04 21.19 0.98
N SER A 141 -17.20 21.62 0.47
CA SER A 141 -18.16 22.44 1.23
C SER A 141 -18.65 21.73 2.49
N ASP A 142 -19.12 22.48 3.48
CA ASP A 142 -19.65 21.97 4.77
C ASP A 142 -20.81 20.96 4.63
N ASP A 143 -21.44 20.88 3.45
CA ASP A 143 -22.45 19.89 3.11
C ASP A 143 -21.93 18.44 3.05
N ILE A 144 -20.61 18.22 2.99
CA ILE A 144 -20.00 16.88 2.93
C ILE A 144 -19.10 16.68 4.16
N GLU A 145 -19.37 15.62 4.93
CA GLU A 145 -18.49 15.14 6.00
C GLU A 145 -17.59 14.03 5.46
N LEU A 146 -16.28 14.19 5.65
CA LEU A 146 -15.29 13.21 5.20
C LEU A 146 -15.04 12.16 6.31
N CYS A 147 -15.33 10.91 6.01
CA CYS A 147 -15.25 9.78 6.92
C CYS A 147 -14.16 8.81 6.44
N ILE A 148 -12.95 8.88 7.00
CA ILE A 148 -11.82 8.13 6.46
C ILE A 148 -11.65 6.82 7.23
N LEU A 149 -11.53 5.70 6.52
CA LEU A 149 -11.35 4.38 7.14
C LEU A 149 -9.89 4.16 7.52
N GLN A 150 -9.62 3.95 8.81
CA GLN A 150 -8.29 3.65 9.34
C GLN A 150 -8.20 2.19 9.76
N MET A 151 -7.60 1.38 8.88
CA MET A 151 -7.41 -0.06 9.06
C MET A 151 -6.32 -0.38 10.10
N PRO A 152 -6.36 -1.56 10.74
CA PRO A 152 -5.31 -2.06 11.63
C PRO A 152 -3.92 -2.06 11.00
N GLY A 153 -2.90 -1.83 11.82
CA GLY A 153 -1.50 -1.73 11.38
C GLY A 153 -1.16 -0.44 10.64
N ARG A 154 -2.01 0.60 10.72
CA ARG A 154 -1.78 1.91 10.10
C ARG A 154 -1.85 3.03 11.13
N GLU A 155 -0.88 3.95 11.06
CA GLU A 155 -0.84 5.19 11.85
C GLU A 155 -1.07 4.94 13.36
N GLU A 156 -2.07 5.55 13.98
CA GLU A 156 -2.42 5.35 15.40
C GLU A 156 -2.75 3.89 15.75
N ARG A 157 -3.02 3.04 14.75
CA ARG A 157 -3.31 1.61 14.88
C ARG A 157 -2.15 0.72 14.45
N LEU A 158 -0.93 1.26 14.30
CA LEU A 158 0.27 0.51 13.86
C LEU A 158 0.57 -0.73 14.72
N GLY A 159 0.24 -0.70 16.01
CA GLY A 159 0.44 -1.82 16.93
C GLY A 159 -0.64 -2.91 16.87
N GLU A 160 -1.67 -2.74 16.05
CA GLU A 160 -2.74 -3.73 15.88
C GLU A 160 -2.37 -4.78 14.81
N LYS A 161 -2.87 -6.01 15.00
CA LYS A 161 -2.66 -7.08 14.04
C LYS A 161 -3.34 -6.75 12.70
N LEU A 162 -2.61 -6.93 11.61
CA LEU A 162 -3.13 -6.79 10.26
C LEU A 162 -4.26 -7.79 10.02
N ILE A 163 -5.33 -7.33 9.37
CA ILE A 163 -6.34 -8.23 8.79
C ILE A 163 -5.87 -8.59 7.39
N THR A 164 -5.69 -9.88 7.14
CA THR A 164 -5.20 -10.42 5.87
C THR A 164 -6.29 -11.12 5.05
N ASP A 165 -7.51 -11.24 5.59
CA ASP A 165 -8.68 -11.78 4.90
C ASP A 165 -9.63 -10.64 4.51
N MET A 166 -9.97 -10.56 3.23
CA MET A 166 -10.82 -9.48 2.71
C MET A 166 -12.26 -9.56 3.23
N SER A 167 -12.80 -10.76 3.40
CA SER A 167 -14.18 -10.93 3.88
C SER A 167 -14.30 -10.45 5.33
N GLN A 168 -13.34 -10.85 6.17
CA GLN A 168 -13.24 -10.39 7.55
C GLN A 168 -13.09 -8.87 7.65
N LEU A 169 -12.28 -8.27 6.76
CA LEU A 169 -12.12 -6.82 6.73
C LEU A 169 -13.45 -6.13 6.41
N VAL A 170 -14.16 -6.60 5.38
CA VAL A 170 -15.45 -6.03 4.97
C VAL A 170 -16.49 -6.18 6.08
N ASP A 171 -16.59 -7.33 6.74
CA ASP A 171 -17.54 -7.56 7.83
C ASP A 171 -17.37 -6.51 8.95
N VAL A 172 -16.13 -6.26 9.37
CA VAL A 172 -15.82 -5.26 10.40
C VAL A 172 -16.12 -3.84 9.92
N LEU A 173 -15.77 -3.51 8.67
CA LEU A 173 -16.03 -2.20 8.10
C LEU A 173 -17.54 -1.92 7.97
N VAL A 174 -18.34 -2.92 7.60
CA VAL A 174 -19.80 -2.80 7.52
C VAL A 174 -20.38 -2.49 8.88
N GLU A 175 -19.98 -3.19 9.94
CA GLU A 175 -20.43 -2.90 11.31
C GLU A 175 -20.12 -1.45 11.72
N GLU A 176 -18.89 -1.00 11.46
CA GLU A 176 -18.45 0.37 11.78
C GLU A 176 -19.19 1.44 10.97
N ILE A 177 -19.29 1.27 9.64
CA ILE A 177 -19.96 2.23 8.74
C ILE A 177 -21.45 2.31 9.06
N THR A 178 -22.10 1.20 9.44
CA THR A 178 -23.53 1.18 9.76
C THR A 178 -23.88 2.09 10.92
N THR A 179 -22.94 2.38 11.84
CA THR A 179 -23.14 3.33 12.93
C THR A 179 -23.28 4.79 12.44
N TYR A 180 -22.92 5.07 11.19
CA TYR A 180 -22.96 6.37 10.54
C TYR A 180 -24.02 6.44 9.42
N SER A 181 -25.03 5.56 9.44
CA SER A 181 -26.09 5.49 8.43
C SER A 181 -27.26 6.45 8.65
N ASP A 182 -27.14 7.47 9.52
CA ASP A 182 -28.21 8.46 9.76
C ASP A 182 -28.45 9.45 8.60
N ARG A 183 -27.60 9.43 7.57
CA ARG A 183 -27.68 10.32 6.41
C ARG A 183 -27.21 9.61 5.15
N PRO A 184 -27.54 10.15 3.95
CA PRO A 184 -27.00 9.64 2.70
C PRO A 184 -25.47 9.56 2.74
N PHE A 185 -24.92 8.51 2.14
CA PHE A 185 -23.48 8.33 2.06
C PHE A 185 -23.04 7.87 0.67
N ALA A 186 -21.77 8.09 0.38
CA ALA A 186 -21.08 7.62 -0.81
C ALA A 186 -19.73 7.02 -0.41
N PHE A 187 -19.21 6.14 -1.26
CA PHE A 187 -17.93 5.48 -1.09
C PHE A 187 -16.94 6.00 -2.11
N PHE A 188 -15.71 6.25 -1.66
CA PHE A 188 -14.57 6.56 -2.51
C PHE A 188 -13.39 5.69 -2.10
N GLY A 189 -12.76 5.04 -3.07
CA GLY A 189 -11.53 4.31 -2.86
C GLY A 189 -10.64 4.38 -4.08
N HIS A 190 -9.33 4.31 -3.85
CA HIS A 190 -8.32 4.22 -4.90
C HIS A 190 -7.55 2.90 -4.76
N SER A 191 -7.23 2.23 -5.87
CA SER A 191 -6.51 0.95 -5.88
C SER A 191 -7.23 -0.09 -5.00
N MET A 192 -6.55 -0.70 -4.02
CA MET A 192 -7.18 -1.61 -3.05
C MET A 192 -8.40 -0.99 -2.37
N GLY A 193 -8.39 0.30 -2.06
CA GLY A 193 -9.53 0.98 -1.44
C GLY A 193 -10.77 0.96 -2.33
N ALA A 194 -10.61 0.96 -3.66
CA ALA A 194 -11.74 0.84 -4.58
C ALA A 194 -12.37 -0.56 -4.52
N ILE A 195 -11.56 -1.60 -4.33
CA ILE A 195 -12.03 -2.99 -4.18
C ILE A 195 -12.75 -3.16 -2.84
N VAL A 196 -12.23 -2.56 -1.76
CA VAL A 196 -12.85 -2.62 -0.43
C VAL A 196 -14.20 -1.89 -0.40
N GLY A 197 -14.34 -0.80 -1.16
CA GLY A 197 -15.55 0.02 -1.20
C GLY A 197 -16.61 -0.42 -2.23
N LEU A 198 -16.43 -1.56 -2.92
CA LEU A 198 -17.32 -2.04 -4.00
C LEU A 198 -18.14 -3.26 -3.54
#